data_AF-A0A7S1V3B9-F1
#
_entry.id   AF-A0A7S1V3B9-F1
#
_cell.length_a   1.000
_cell.length_b   1.000
_cell.length_c   1.000
_cell.angle_alpha   90.00
_cell.angle_beta   90.00
_cell.angle_gamma   90.00
#
_symmetry.space_group_name_H-M   'P 1'
#
loop_
_entity.id
_entity.type
_entity.pdbx_description
1 polymer ?
#
loop_
_entity_poly.entity_id
_entity_poly.type
_entity_poly.pdbx_seq_one_letter_code
_entity_poly.pdbx_strand_id
1 'polypeptide(L)'
;EAECFVYFDESRCRGSDMKLLTKAVALVTVEPKMTKDKFLQGCARMRKLRRDGQSLILTGTSEVVGPQTTTKDILAMILANTASMAKKGLLTNFHRGLDFYSFPKEIIDDSSLGAMYGGHICEYTDLSKYLDSTYVKEEDTTGNIQELVEYCKEIDGRMSVSVGRLSEECEQELEHEEEFEEEEELELARENPFTQENWRWSQAFTDPESLFSSYFVKLRDFVRKNLPELSSIKWTDKIFCSPNFCNTIRDSLHGKSIYNM
;
A
#
# COMPACT_ATOMS: atom_id res chain seq x y z
N GLU A 1 -5.41 -24.43 13.87
CA GLU A 1 -4.40 -23.38 13.64
C GLU A 1 -4.37 -23.14 12.14
N ALA A 2 -4.56 -21.90 11.69
CA ALA A 2 -4.54 -21.55 10.27
C ALA A 2 -3.10 -21.20 9.85
N GLU A 3 -2.61 -21.79 8.76
CA GLU A 3 -1.43 -21.26 8.07
C GLU A 3 -1.82 -19.91 7.46
N CYS A 4 -1.66 -18.83 8.24
CA CYS A 4 -2.00 -17.48 7.85
C CYS A 4 -0.79 -16.85 7.15
N PHE A 5 -0.91 -16.62 5.85
CA PHE A 5 0.02 -15.78 5.11
C PHE A 5 -0.50 -14.33 5.14
N VAL A 6 0.27 -13.44 5.74
CA VAL A 6 -0.09 -12.03 5.89
C VAL A 6 0.85 -11.21 5.02
N TYR A 7 0.26 -10.38 4.16
CA TYR A 7 0.97 -9.39 3.37
C TYR A 7 0.75 -8.02 3.98
N PHE A 8 1.83 -7.37 4.40
CA PHE A 8 1.80 -6.01 4.93
C PHE A 8 2.37 -5.06 3.87
N ASP A 9 1.54 -4.12 3.44
CA ASP A 9 1.94 -2.97 2.62
C ASP A 9 2.13 -1.74 3.53
N GLU A 10 3.17 -0.95 3.30
CA GLU A 10 3.58 0.18 4.15
C GLU A 10 2.44 1.20 4.30
N SER A 11 1.80 1.56 3.18
CA SER A 11 0.76 2.60 3.15
C SER A 11 -0.63 2.10 3.57
N ARG A 12 -0.94 0.81 3.31
CA ARG A 12 -2.32 0.30 3.42
C ARG A 12 -2.59 -0.50 4.69
N CYS A 13 -1.56 -0.86 5.44
CA CYS A 13 -1.69 -1.70 6.64
C CYS A 13 -1.27 -0.96 7.94
N ARG A 14 -1.29 0.37 7.94
CA ARG A 14 -1.20 1.17 9.18
C ARG A 14 -2.38 0.82 10.09
N GLY A 15 -2.16 0.78 11.41
CA GLY A 15 -3.20 0.41 12.39
C GLY A 15 -3.57 -1.09 12.47
N SER A 16 -3.26 -1.92 11.46
CA SER A 16 -3.60 -3.35 11.49
C SER A 16 -2.75 -4.15 12.47
N ASP A 17 -3.30 -4.61 13.61
CA ASP A 17 -2.62 -5.51 14.54
C ASP A 17 -3.02 -6.97 14.29
N MET A 18 -2.03 -7.84 14.11
CA MET A 18 -2.25 -9.29 13.96
C MET A 18 -1.45 -10.07 14.99
N LYS A 19 -2.13 -10.99 15.69
CA LYS A 19 -1.49 -11.95 16.60
C LYS A 19 -0.86 -13.09 15.81
N LEU A 20 0.39 -12.91 15.41
CA LEU A 20 1.19 -13.92 14.74
C LEU A 20 1.69 -15.00 15.71
N LEU A 21 1.93 -16.19 15.18
CA LEU A 21 2.50 -17.31 15.94
C LEU A 21 3.87 -16.95 16.53
N THR A 22 4.23 -17.58 17.65
CA THR A 22 5.51 -17.34 18.33
C THR A 22 6.72 -17.68 17.45
N LYS A 23 6.58 -18.62 16.52
CA LYS A 23 7.62 -19.03 15.56
C LYS A 23 7.40 -18.48 14.15
N ALA A 24 6.58 -17.44 14.00
CA ALA A 24 6.35 -16.84 12.69
C ALA A 24 7.65 -16.25 12.12
N VAL A 25 7.81 -16.36 10.80
CA VAL A 25 8.92 -15.80 10.04
C VAL A 25 8.35 -14.73 9.12
N ALA A 26 8.91 -13.53 9.16
CA ALA A 26 8.56 -12.47 8.21
C ALA A 26 9.63 -12.37 7.14
N LEU A 27 9.18 -12.21 5.89
CA LEU A 27 10.01 -11.78 4.78
C LEU A 27 9.91 -10.26 4.66
N VAL A 28 11.01 -9.56 4.83
CA VAL A 28 11.09 -8.10 4.81
C VAL A 28 11.79 -7.66 3.54
N THR A 29 11.10 -6.90 2.71
CA THR A 29 11.65 -6.27 1.51
C THR A 29 12.42 -5.00 1.88
N VAL A 30 13.66 -4.88 1.43
CA VAL A 30 14.58 -3.79 1.75
C VAL A 30 14.87 -2.98 0.49
N GLU A 31 14.62 -1.68 0.56
CA GLU A 31 14.87 -0.72 -0.52
C GLU A 31 16.16 0.09 -0.30
N PRO A 32 16.80 0.63 -1.37
CA PRO A 32 18.09 1.32 -1.27
C PRO A 32 18.09 2.54 -0.34
N LYS A 33 16.97 3.27 -0.26
CA LYS A 33 16.83 4.48 0.57
C LYS A 33 16.13 4.21 1.90
N MET A 34 15.92 2.94 2.27
CA MET A 34 15.20 2.63 3.50
C MET A 34 15.97 3.14 4.73
N THR A 35 15.24 3.78 5.63
CA THR A 35 15.75 4.36 6.87
C THR A 35 15.38 3.50 8.07
N LYS A 36 16.10 3.71 9.19
CA LYS A 36 15.93 3.00 10.45
C LYS A 36 14.46 3.00 10.90
N ASP A 37 13.77 4.14 10.84
CA ASP A 37 12.40 4.25 11.35
C ASP A 37 11.43 3.43 10.49
N LYS A 38 11.48 3.55 9.16
CA LYS A 38 10.66 2.72 8.25
C LYS A 38 10.93 1.23 8.40
N PHE A 39 12.20 0.84 8.46
CA PHE A 39 12.59 -0.56 8.66
C PHE A 39 12.06 -1.12 9.98
N LEU A 40 12.21 -0.35 11.08
CA LEU A 40 11.71 -0.75 12.39
C LEU A 40 10.20 -0.77 12.44
N GLN A 41 9.50 0.16 11.79
CA GLN A 41 8.04 0.21 11.76
C GLN A 41 7.45 -1.06 11.12
N GLY A 42 8.04 -1.53 10.02
CA GLY A 42 7.68 -2.80 9.40
C GLY A 42 8.05 -4.00 10.27
N CYS A 43 9.29 -4.07 10.76
CA CYS A 43 9.76 -5.20 11.56
C CYS A 43 9.07 -5.30 12.93
N ALA A 44 8.68 -4.18 13.55
CA ALA A 44 8.05 -4.14 14.87
C ALA A 44 6.65 -4.77 14.90
N ARG A 45 6.03 -5.00 13.73
CA ARG A 45 4.84 -5.85 13.62
C ARG A 45 5.12 -7.28 14.10
N MET A 46 6.37 -7.72 14.02
CA MET A 46 6.88 -8.90 14.72
C MET A 46 7.13 -8.53 16.20
N ARG A 47 6.10 -8.71 17.04
CA ARG A 47 6.14 -8.35 18.48
C ARG A 47 7.09 -9.25 19.32
N LYS A 48 7.59 -10.35 18.75
CA LYS A 48 8.40 -11.36 19.48
C LYS A 48 9.76 -11.62 18.84
N LEU A 49 10.45 -10.61 18.30
CA LEU A 49 11.83 -10.72 17.81
C LEU A 49 12.83 -10.97 18.97
N ARG A 50 12.94 -12.24 19.38
CA ARG A 50 13.77 -12.73 20.50
C ARG A 50 14.37 -14.07 20.09
N ARG A 51 15.40 -14.53 20.81
CA ARG A 51 16.14 -15.78 20.47
C ARG A 51 15.22 -17.01 20.25
N ASP A 52 14.15 -17.15 21.03
CA ASP A 52 13.19 -18.25 20.94
C ASP A 52 11.82 -17.82 20.39
N GLY A 53 11.79 -16.72 19.65
CA GLY A 53 10.58 -16.10 19.13
C GLY A 53 10.53 -16.04 17.61
N GLN A 54 10.02 -14.92 17.13
CA GLN A 54 9.83 -14.63 15.71
C GLN A 54 11.17 -14.30 15.04
N SER A 55 11.24 -14.56 13.73
CA SER A 55 12.44 -14.35 12.93
C SER A 55 12.14 -13.52 11.68
N LEU A 56 13.19 -12.92 11.12
CA LEU A 56 13.12 -12.10 9.91
C LEU A 56 14.05 -12.68 8.83
N ILE A 57 13.60 -12.60 7.58
CA ILE A 57 14.41 -12.83 6.39
C ILE A 57 14.42 -11.52 5.61
N LEU A 58 15.60 -10.97 5.35
CA LEU A 58 15.74 -9.74 4.56
C LEU A 58 15.91 -10.12 3.08
N THR A 59 15.16 -9.46 2.21
CA THR A 59 15.24 -9.61 0.75
C THR A 59 15.23 -8.25 0.10
N GLY A 60 15.83 -8.09 -1.08
CA GLY A 60 15.87 -6.83 -1.80
C GLY A 60 16.43 -7.01 -3.20
N THR A 61 16.53 -5.92 -3.94
CA THR A 61 17.20 -5.92 -5.25
C THR A 61 18.69 -6.18 -5.10
N SER A 62 19.38 -6.53 -6.19
CA SER A 62 20.83 -6.79 -6.19
C SER A 62 21.67 -5.60 -5.75
N GLU A 63 21.12 -4.39 -5.82
CA GLU A 63 21.75 -3.15 -5.34
C GLU A 63 21.82 -3.11 -3.80
N VAL A 64 20.87 -3.76 -3.12
CA VAL A 64 20.73 -3.76 -1.66
C VAL A 64 21.21 -5.07 -1.05
N VAL A 65 20.85 -6.20 -1.66
CA VAL A 65 21.15 -7.54 -1.19
C VAL A 65 21.92 -8.30 -2.27
N GLY A 66 23.23 -8.24 -2.19
CA GLY A 66 24.15 -8.98 -3.05
C GLY A 66 24.49 -10.37 -2.50
N PRO A 67 25.17 -11.23 -3.30
CA PRO A 67 25.48 -12.62 -2.92
C PRO A 67 26.37 -12.76 -1.67
N GLN A 68 27.16 -11.72 -1.36
CA GLN A 68 28.08 -11.68 -0.23
C GLN A 68 27.64 -10.69 0.85
N THR A 69 26.48 -10.07 0.69
CA THR A 69 25.99 -9.06 1.62
C THR A 69 25.52 -9.73 2.91
N THR A 70 26.09 -9.33 4.04
CA THR A 70 25.66 -9.82 5.35
C THR A 70 24.53 -8.95 5.90
N THR A 71 23.76 -9.48 6.85
CA THR A 71 22.73 -8.69 7.56
C THR A 71 23.31 -7.43 8.21
N LYS A 72 24.57 -7.47 8.66
CA LYS A 72 25.24 -6.31 9.25
C LYS A 72 25.45 -5.20 8.22
N ASP A 73 25.79 -5.56 6.99
CA ASP A 73 26.01 -4.60 5.90
C ASP A 73 24.70 -3.89 5.53
N ILE A 74 23.59 -4.64 5.47
CA ILE A 74 22.24 -4.09 5.24
C ILE A 74 21.86 -3.11 6.36
N LEU A 75 22.06 -3.50 7.62
CA LEU A 75 21.75 -2.62 8.76
C LEU A 75 22.65 -1.37 8.78
N ALA A 76 23.93 -1.50 8.41
CA ALA A 76 24.83 -0.36 8.30
C ALA A 76 24.38 0.62 7.19
N MET A 77 23.95 0.10 6.04
CA MET A 77 23.37 0.89 4.95
C MET A 77 22.12 1.66 5.42
N ILE A 78 21.20 1.00 6.13
CA ILE A 78 19.99 1.63 6.67
C ILE A 78 20.34 2.77 7.65
N LEU A 79 21.34 2.57 8.51
CA LEU A 79 21.80 3.60 9.43
C LEU A 79 22.47 4.77 8.70
N ALA A 80 23.25 4.50 7.65
CA ALA A 80 23.85 5.54 6.81
C ALA A 80 22.78 6.39 6.11
N ASN A 81 21.73 5.74 5.58
CA ASN A 81 20.56 6.42 5.01
C ASN A 81 19.86 7.33 6.03
N THR A 82 19.65 6.84 7.25
CA THR A 82 19.09 7.66 8.34
C THR A 82 19.95 8.87 8.66
N ALA A 83 21.27 8.71 8.74
CA ALA A 83 22.18 9.84 8.99
C ALA A 83 22.12 10.87 7.85
N SER A 84 22.07 10.41 6.59
CA SER A 84 21.93 11.26 5.42
C SER A 84 20.60 12.03 5.44
N MET A 85 19.49 11.35 5.74
CA MET A 85 18.16 11.97 5.85
C MET A 85 18.11 12.99 6.99
N ALA A 86 18.65 12.67 8.17
CA ALA A 86 18.71 13.58 9.30
C ALA A 86 19.51 14.85 8.98
N LYS A 87 20.62 14.72 8.23
CA LYS A 87 21.43 15.87 7.79
C LYS A 87 20.67 16.77 6.82
N LYS A 88 19.91 16.19 5.88
CA LYS A 88 19.03 16.95 4.97
C LYS A 88 17.92 17.67 5.75
N GLY A 89 17.29 16.96 6.69
CA GLY A 89 16.24 17.49 7.55
C GLY A 89 16.70 18.63 8.47
N LEU A 90 17.99 18.68 8.85
CA LEU A 90 18.52 19.75 9.69
C LEU A 90 18.38 21.15 9.05
N LEU A 91 18.65 21.26 7.75
CA LEU A 91 18.49 22.52 7.03
C LEU A 91 17.02 22.92 6.93
N THR A 92 16.14 21.97 6.64
CA THR A 92 14.68 22.19 6.63
C THR A 92 14.19 22.64 8.00
N ASN A 93 14.62 21.98 9.08
CA ASN A 93 14.24 22.31 10.45
C ASN A 93 14.82 23.68 10.88
N PHE A 94 16.04 24.01 10.44
CA PHE A 94 16.63 25.32 10.69
C PHE A 94 15.84 26.44 9.99
N HIS A 95 15.50 26.26 8.71
CA HIS A 95 14.66 27.21 7.99
C HIS A 95 13.27 27.34 8.63
N ARG A 96 12.61 26.22 8.98
CA ARG A 96 11.34 26.22 9.73
C ARG A 96 11.45 26.95 11.08
N GLY A 97 12.57 26.78 11.78
CA GLY A 97 12.84 27.49 13.04
C GLY A 97 13.04 29.00 12.84
N LEU A 98 13.69 29.41 11.74
CA LEU A 98 13.78 30.82 11.37
C LEU A 98 12.41 31.38 10.97
N ASP A 99 11.62 30.63 10.22
CA ASP A 99 10.25 31.00 9.85
C ASP A 99 9.41 31.20 11.11
N PHE A 100 9.42 30.23 12.03
CA PHE A 100 8.76 30.31 13.35
C PHE A 100 9.28 31.45 14.23
N TYR A 101 10.58 31.76 14.21
CA TYR A 101 11.14 32.88 14.95
C TYR A 101 10.78 34.24 14.31
N SER A 102 10.65 34.27 12.99
CA SER A 102 10.26 35.45 12.20
C SER A 102 8.74 35.71 12.23
N PHE A 103 7.99 34.92 13.00
CA PHE A 103 6.54 35.00 13.15
C PHE A 103 6.11 36.04 14.19
N PRO A 104 5.59 37.21 13.76
CA PRO A 104 4.63 37.95 14.58
C PRO A 104 3.36 38.33 13.81
N LYS A 105 3.02 37.65 12.70
CA LYS A 105 1.82 37.98 11.93
C LYS A 105 0.84 36.83 11.97
N GLU A 106 -0.41 37.13 12.34
CA GLU A 106 -1.54 36.23 12.16
C GLU A 106 -1.47 35.63 10.75
N ILE A 107 -1.42 34.29 10.68
CA ILE A 107 -1.70 33.59 9.43
C ILE A 107 -3.17 33.87 9.16
N ILE A 108 -3.45 34.71 8.17
CA ILE A 108 -4.78 34.75 7.59
C ILE A 108 -4.89 33.45 6.81
N ASP A 109 -5.42 32.44 7.46
CA ASP A 109 -5.66 31.13 6.85
C ASP A 109 -6.90 31.24 5.94
N ASP A 110 -6.64 31.60 4.68
CA ASP A 110 -7.67 31.56 3.63
C ASP A 110 -7.86 30.11 3.22
N SER A 111 -8.72 29.40 3.95
CA SER A 111 -9.14 28.02 3.68
C SER A 111 -10.17 27.91 2.55
N SER A 112 -10.35 28.97 1.75
CA SER A 112 -11.21 28.89 0.58
C SER A 112 -10.65 27.89 -0.45
N LEU A 113 -11.54 27.18 -1.14
CA LEU A 113 -11.18 26.28 -2.23
C LEU A 113 -10.31 26.97 -3.30
N GLY A 114 -10.50 28.27 -3.51
CA GLY A 114 -9.69 29.05 -4.46
C GLY A 114 -8.25 29.28 -3.99
N ALA A 115 -8.00 29.44 -2.69
CA ALA A 115 -6.66 29.55 -2.15
C ALA A 115 -5.95 28.19 -2.06
N MET A 116 -6.67 27.13 -1.66
CA MET A 116 -6.12 25.77 -1.56
C MET A 116 -5.88 25.10 -2.91
N TYR A 117 -6.82 25.25 -3.86
CA TYR A 117 -6.82 24.52 -5.14
C TYR A 117 -6.75 25.42 -6.38
N GLY A 118 -6.82 26.76 -6.22
CA GLY A 118 -6.73 27.71 -7.33
C GLY A 118 -5.32 28.20 -7.63
N GLY A 119 -4.31 27.75 -6.89
CA GLY A 119 -2.91 27.95 -7.25
C GLY A 119 -2.63 27.36 -8.63
N HIS A 120 -1.82 28.07 -9.44
CA HIS A 120 -1.45 27.63 -10.78
C HIS A 120 -0.91 26.20 -10.73
N ILE A 121 -1.65 25.26 -11.33
CA ILE A 121 -1.13 23.94 -11.68
C ILE A 121 0.08 24.21 -12.58
N CYS A 122 1.26 23.75 -12.15
CA CYS A 122 2.43 23.77 -13.01
C CYS A 122 2.20 22.74 -14.12
N GLU A 123 1.68 23.22 -15.25
CA GLU A 123 1.57 22.42 -16.46
C GLU A 123 2.92 22.36 -17.15
N TYR A 124 3.59 21.22 -17.02
CA TYR A 124 4.76 20.93 -17.82
C TYR A 124 4.27 20.39 -19.16
N THR A 125 4.57 21.17 -20.21
CA THR A 125 4.30 20.80 -21.60
C THR A 125 4.98 19.49 -22.03
N ASP A 126 6.01 19.08 -21.30
CA ASP A 126 6.82 17.89 -21.61
C ASP A 126 7.41 17.32 -20.30
N LEU A 127 7.40 15.99 -20.18
CA LEU A 127 8.03 15.22 -19.10
C LEU A 127 9.50 15.60 -18.90
N SER A 128 10.21 15.92 -19.99
CA SER A 128 11.63 16.32 -19.92
C SER A 128 11.83 17.58 -19.09
N LYS A 129 10.94 18.58 -19.23
CA LYS A 129 11.02 19.83 -18.47
C LYS A 129 10.66 19.65 -17.00
N TYR A 130 9.72 18.73 -16.73
CA TYR A 130 9.40 18.34 -15.36
C TYR A 130 10.63 17.70 -14.69
N LEU A 131 11.22 16.69 -15.33
CA LEU A 131 12.41 16.00 -14.84
C LEU A 131 13.57 16.96 -14.62
N ASP A 132 13.82 17.92 -15.51
CA ASP A 132 14.87 18.94 -15.32
C ASP A 132 14.61 19.87 -14.13
N SER A 133 13.34 20.14 -13.82
CA SER A 133 12.98 21.01 -12.68
C SER A 133 12.97 20.29 -11.33
N THR A 134 12.73 18.98 -11.32
CA THR A 134 12.56 18.18 -10.10
C THR A 134 13.80 17.35 -9.78
N TYR A 135 14.60 16.98 -10.79
CA TYR A 135 15.81 16.19 -10.58
C TYR A 135 16.96 17.04 -10.06
N VAL A 136 17.25 16.90 -8.78
CA VAL A 136 18.46 17.44 -8.16
C VAL A 136 19.61 16.45 -8.40
N LYS A 137 20.64 16.89 -9.12
CA LYS A 137 21.90 16.13 -9.29
C LYS A 137 22.58 15.99 -7.93
N GLU A 138 22.36 14.89 -7.22
CA GLU A 138 23.19 14.52 -6.08
C GLU A 138 24.52 13.93 -6.60
N GLU A 139 25.65 14.33 -6.00
CA GLU A 139 27.01 13.91 -6.39
C GLU A 139 27.23 12.38 -6.34
N ASP A 140 26.32 11.63 -5.69
CA ASP A 140 26.36 10.17 -5.52
C ASP A 140 25.34 9.41 -6.41
N THR A 141 24.72 10.06 -7.40
CA THR A 141 23.81 9.34 -8.31
C THR A 141 24.60 8.38 -9.21
N THR A 142 24.43 7.08 -8.95
CA THR A 142 24.91 5.97 -9.77
C THR A 142 24.55 6.20 -11.24
N GLY A 143 25.50 5.95 -12.16
CA GLY A 143 25.34 6.24 -13.60
C GLY A 143 24.06 5.67 -14.22
N ASN A 144 23.55 4.56 -13.68
CA ASN A 144 22.29 3.94 -14.10
C ASN A 144 21.05 4.85 -13.95
N ILE A 145 21.01 5.70 -12.91
CA ILE A 145 19.89 6.63 -12.70
C ILE A 145 19.95 7.76 -13.72
N GLN A 146 21.15 8.20 -14.09
CA GLN A 146 21.33 9.22 -15.13
C GLN A 146 20.92 8.68 -16.50
N GLU A 147 21.33 7.45 -16.83
CA GLU A 147 20.90 6.75 -18.06
C GLU A 147 19.38 6.57 -18.12
N LEU A 148 18.72 6.26 -16.99
CA LEU A 148 17.26 6.14 -16.93
C LEU A 148 16.56 7.50 -17.11
N VAL A 149 17.08 8.57 -16.51
CA VAL A 149 16.53 9.92 -16.69
C VAL A 149 16.71 10.38 -18.15
N GLU A 150 17.85 10.09 -18.77
CA GLU A 150 18.09 10.35 -20.19
C GLU A 150 17.17 9.52 -21.09
N TYR A 151 16.97 8.24 -20.78
CA TYR A 151 16.04 7.37 -21.49
C TYR A 151 14.59 7.86 -21.38
N CYS A 152 14.14 8.26 -20.19
CA CYS A 152 12.80 8.83 -19.99
C CYS A 152 12.59 10.15 -20.74
N LYS A 153 13.66 10.94 -20.94
CA LYS A 153 13.62 12.15 -21.79
C LYS A 153 13.50 11.80 -23.29
N GLU A 154 14.08 10.69 -23.72
CA GLU A 154 14.01 10.25 -25.12
C GLU A 154 12.66 9.62 -25.51
N ILE A 155 11.96 8.98 -24.57
CA ILE A 155 10.81 8.10 -24.91
C ILE A 155 9.56 8.81 -25.40
N ASP A 156 9.18 10.01 -24.92
CA ASP A 156 8.18 10.83 -25.64
C ASP A 156 7.98 12.24 -25.03
N GLY A 157 8.05 13.27 -25.88
CA GLY A 157 7.78 14.67 -25.55
C GLY A 157 6.30 15.06 -25.62
N ARG A 158 5.38 14.12 -25.40
CA ARG A 158 3.92 14.32 -25.53
C ARG A 158 3.14 14.15 -24.24
N MET A 159 3.82 13.82 -23.13
CA MET A 159 3.16 13.64 -21.85
C MET A 159 3.12 14.98 -21.12
N SER A 160 1.93 15.56 -21.01
CA SER A 160 1.71 16.71 -20.13
C SER A 160 1.72 16.23 -18.68
N VAL A 161 2.60 16.79 -17.87
CA VAL A 161 2.66 16.49 -16.43
C VAL A 161 2.05 17.66 -15.67
N SER A 162 1.00 17.38 -14.91
CA SER A 162 0.37 18.33 -14.01
C SER A 162 0.74 17.96 -12.59
N VAL A 163 1.48 18.83 -11.91
CA VAL A 163 1.87 18.63 -10.51
C VAL A 163 1.26 19.73 -9.65
N GLY A 164 0.50 19.31 -8.63
CA GLY A 164 -0.07 20.21 -7.65
C GLY A 164 0.96 20.58 -6.57
N ARG A 165 0.91 21.82 -6.07
CA ARG A 165 1.83 22.30 -5.03
C ARG A 165 1.72 21.51 -3.71
N LEU A 166 0.58 20.87 -3.47
CA LEU A 166 0.26 20.07 -2.28
C LEU A 166 0.56 18.57 -2.44
N SER A 167 1.06 18.12 -3.60
CA SER A 167 1.35 16.69 -3.83
C SER A 167 2.42 16.17 -2.87
N GLU A 168 3.41 17.00 -2.55
CA GLU A 168 4.49 16.71 -1.59
C GLU A 168 4.06 16.94 -0.13
N GLU A 169 3.09 17.82 0.11
CA GLU A 169 2.56 18.08 1.46
C GLU A 169 1.67 16.93 1.96
N CYS A 170 1.14 16.10 1.06
CA CYS A 170 0.36 14.92 1.44
C CYS A 170 1.19 13.92 2.27
N GLU A 171 2.50 13.76 2.01
CA GLU A 171 3.36 12.92 2.85
C GLU A 171 3.69 13.56 4.22
N GLN A 172 3.64 14.88 4.36
CA GLN A 172 3.94 15.60 5.61
C GLN A 172 2.71 15.85 6.50
N GLU A 173 1.52 16.02 5.93
CA GLU A 173 0.28 16.04 6.71
C GLU A 173 -0.04 14.64 7.27
N LEU A 174 0.35 13.56 6.56
CA LEU A 174 0.26 12.17 7.03
C LEU A 174 1.18 11.84 8.23
N GLU A 175 2.19 12.67 8.52
CA GLU A 175 2.97 12.65 9.77
C GLU A 175 2.33 13.48 10.89
N HIS A 176 1.48 14.48 10.57
CA HIS A 176 0.85 15.38 11.56
C HIS A 176 -0.54 14.92 12.02
N GLU A 177 -1.23 14.05 11.28
CA GLU A 177 -2.50 13.41 11.70
C GLU A 177 -2.31 12.34 12.81
N GLU A 178 -1.23 12.38 13.60
CA GLU A 178 -1.01 11.46 14.73
C GLU A 178 -1.57 11.92 16.09
N GLU A 179 -2.23 13.08 16.17
CA GLU A 179 -2.88 13.50 17.40
C GLU A 179 -4.36 13.86 17.12
N PHE A 180 -5.26 13.16 17.82
CA PHE A 180 -6.72 13.34 17.88
C PHE A 180 -7.61 12.51 16.93
N GLU A 181 -7.48 11.18 16.96
CA GLU A 181 -8.66 10.31 16.82
C GLU A 181 -8.99 9.69 18.19
N GLU A 182 -10.09 10.13 18.82
CA GLU A 182 -10.73 9.39 19.89
C GLU A 182 -11.43 8.17 19.28
N GLU A 183 -10.72 7.03 19.20
CA GLU A 183 -11.33 5.76 18.84
C GLU A 183 -12.17 5.22 20.01
N GLU A 184 -13.50 5.16 19.86
CA GLU A 184 -14.35 4.34 20.72
C GLU A 184 -14.10 2.85 20.45
N GLU A 185 -13.37 2.17 21.33
CA GLU A 185 -13.22 0.71 21.29
C GLU A 185 -14.58 0.02 21.51
N LEU A 186 -15.21 -0.41 20.41
CA LEU A 186 -16.35 -1.34 20.47
C LEU A 186 -15.84 -2.76 20.68
N GLU A 187 -16.11 -3.36 21.84
CA GLU A 187 -15.89 -4.79 22.08
C GLU A 187 -16.82 -5.62 21.17
N LEU A 188 -16.29 -6.07 20.03
CA LEU A 188 -16.96 -7.04 19.16
C LEU A 188 -17.08 -8.40 19.86
N ALA A 189 -18.20 -9.08 19.61
CA ALA A 189 -18.44 -10.42 20.15
C ALA A 189 -17.30 -11.38 19.76
N ARG A 190 -16.81 -12.12 20.75
CA ARG A 190 -15.67 -13.03 20.60
C ARG A 190 -16.04 -14.19 19.67
N GLU A 191 -15.55 -14.16 18.42
CA GLU A 191 -15.72 -15.25 17.47
C GLU A 191 -14.85 -16.46 17.85
N ASN A 192 -15.41 -17.66 17.64
CA ASN A 192 -14.69 -18.90 17.89
C ASN A 192 -13.80 -19.24 16.69
N PRO A 193 -12.55 -19.69 16.92
CA PRO A 193 -11.64 -20.04 15.84
C PRO A 193 -12.18 -21.21 15.01
N PHE A 194 -12.32 -21.02 13.71
CA PHE A 194 -12.69 -22.07 12.77
C PHE A 194 -11.60 -23.14 12.71
N THR A 195 -12.00 -24.42 12.73
CA THR A 195 -11.05 -25.54 12.62
C THR A 195 -10.74 -25.76 11.15
N GLN A 196 -9.56 -25.36 10.71
CA GLN A 196 -9.17 -25.43 9.30
C GLN A 196 -8.54 -26.78 8.95
N GLU A 197 -8.84 -27.28 7.76
CA GLU A 197 -8.15 -28.43 7.15
C GLU A 197 -6.94 -27.95 6.35
N ASN A 198 -5.89 -28.78 6.27
CA ASN A 198 -4.68 -28.46 5.50
C ASN A 198 -5.02 -28.25 4.02
N TRP A 199 -4.47 -27.18 3.46
CA TRP A 199 -4.66 -26.85 2.04
C TRP A 199 -3.99 -27.91 1.19
N ARG A 200 -4.73 -28.44 0.22
CA ARG A 200 -4.16 -29.33 -0.80
C ARG A 200 -3.44 -28.48 -1.83
N TRP A 201 -2.25 -27.97 -1.46
CA TRP A 201 -1.42 -27.10 -2.31
C TRP A 201 -1.19 -27.69 -3.71
N SER A 202 -1.00 -29.01 -3.79
CA SER A 202 -0.89 -29.72 -5.06
C SER A 202 -2.12 -29.60 -5.96
N GLN A 203 -3.31 -29.38 -5.41
CA GLN A 203 -4.54 -29.09 -6.17
C GLN A 203 -4.66 -27.59 -6.47
N ALA A 204 -4.33 -26.70 -5.53
CA ALA A 204 -4.42 -25.25 -5.76
C ALA A 204 -3.54 -24.75 -6.93
N PHE A 205 -2.43 -25.43 -7.20
CA PHE A 205 -1.55 -25.17 -8.34
C PHE A 205 -1.79 -26.09 -9.56
N THR A 206 -2.90 -26.83 -9.60
CA THR A 206 -3.33 -27.55 -10.81
C THR A 206 -4.06 -26.63 -11.79
N ASP A 207 -4.47 -27.19 -12.95
CA ASP A 207 -5.18 -26.48 -13.99
C ASP A 207 -6.33 -25.61 -13.43
N PRO A 208 -6.25 -24.27 -13.59
CA PRO A 208 -7.23 -23.33 -13.09
C PRO A 208 -8.66 -23.69 -13.50
N GLU A 209 -8.89 -24.19 -14.72
CA GLU A 209 -10.24 -24.53 -15.18
C GLU A 209 -10.87 -25.68 -14.37
N SER A 210 -10.07 -26.69 -14.01
CA SER A 210 -10.49 -27.79 -13.12
C SER A 210 -10.81 -27.31 -11.70
N LEU A 211 -10.01 -26.38 -11.16
CA LEU A 211 -10.23 -25.83 -9.84
C LEU A 211 -11.50 -24.97 -9.80
N PHE A 212 -11.67 -24.07 -10.77
CA PHE A 212 -12.75 -23.08 -10.78
C PHE A 212 -14.10 -23.64 -11.25
N SER A 213 -14.11 -24.67 -12.12
CA SER A 213 -15.35 -25.27 -12.65
C SER A 213 -16.23 -25.93 -11.59
N SER A 214 -15.65 -26.42 -10.50
CA SER A 214 -16.40 -27.06 -9.40
C SER A 214 -17.00 -26.05 -8.42
N TYR A 215 -16.38 -24.88 -8.25
CA TYR A 215 -16.81 -23.87 -7.28
C TYR A 215 -17.65 -22.76 -7.88
N PHE A 216 -17.45 -22.44 -9.16
CA PHE A 216 -18.13 -21.32 -9.81
C PHE A 216 -19.14 -21.81 -10.85
N VAL A 217 -20.35 -21.26 -10.80
CA VAL A 217 -21.43 -21.58 -11.75
C VAL A 217 -21.49 -20.47 -12.79
N LYS A 218 -21.81 -20.80 -14.05
CA LYS A 218 -22.03 -19.78 -15.08
C LYS A 218 -23.20 -18.90 -14.69
N LEU A 219 -22.99 -17.57 -14.70
CA LEU A 219 -24.03 -16.61 -14.30
C LEU A 219 -25.29 -16.77 -15.15
N ARG A 220 -25.12 -17.04 -16.45
CA ARG A 220 -26.22 -17.31 -17.38
C ARG A 220 -27.13 -18.45 -16.91
N ASP A 221 -26.55 -19.54 -16.43
CA ASP A 221 -27.30 -20.72 -16.03
C ASP A 221 -28.00 -20.48 -14.68
N PHE A 222 -27.37 -19.73 -13.78
CA PHE A 222 -27.98 -19.26 -12.53
C PHE A 222 -29.19 -18.33 -12.78
N VAL A 223 -29.03 -17.32 -13.64
CA VAL A 223 -30.07 -16.34 -13.96
C VAL A 223 -31.27 -17.02 -14.63
N ARG A 224 -31.04 -17.89 -15.62
CA ARG A 224 -32.11 -18.65 -16.28
C ARG A 224 -32.94 -19.49 -15.31
N LYS A 225 -32.31 -20.04 -14.25
CA LYS A 225 -32.98 -20.90 -13.28
C LYS A 225 -33.71 -20.13 -12.17
N ASN A 226 -33.15 -19.02 -11.70
CA ASN A 226 -33.64 -18.35 -10.48
C ASN A 226 -34.26 -16.97 -10.74
N LEU A 227 -33.99 -16.35 -11.90
CA LEU A 227 -34.40 -14.98 -12.24
C LEU A 227 -34.96 -14.94 -13.68
N PRO A 228 -36.15 -15.51 -13.91
CA PRO A 228 -36.75 -15.58 -15.25
C PRO A 228 -37.02 -14.20 -15.86
N GLU A 229 -37.19 -13.16 -15.03
CA GLU A 229 -37.38 -11.77 -15.46
C GLU A 229 -36.17 -11.21 -16.24
N LEU A 230 -34.95 -11.66 -15.90
CA LEU A 230 -33.70 -11.22 -16.52
C LEU A 230 -33.21 -12.19 -17.60
N SER A 231 -34.01 -13.21 -17.93
CA SER A 231 -33.66 -14.23 -18.93
C SER A 231 -33.62 -13.69 -20.36
N SER A 232 -34.25 -12.53 -20.61
CA SER A 232 -34.27 -11.83 -21.90
C SER A 232 -32.94 -11.18 -22.26
N ILE A 233 -32.06 -10.94 -21.27
CA ILE A 233 -30.74 -10.35 -21.48
C ILE A 233 -29.80 -11.42 -22.05
N LYS A 234 -29.02 -11.07 -23.08
CA LYS A 234 -28.04 -11.96 -23.70
C LYS A 234 -26.77 -12.04 -22.84
N TRP A 235 -26.82 -12.86 -21.79
CA TRP A 235 -25.71 -13.08 -20.86
C TRP A 235 -24.51 -13.78 -21.54
N THR A 236 -23.31 -13.33 -21.17
CA THR A 236 -22.03 -13.88 -21.66
C THR A 236 -21.64 -15.16 -20.92
N ASP A 237 -21.06 -16.13 -21.63
CA ASP A 237 -20.65 -17.44 -21.09
C ASP A 237 -19.32 -17.43 -20.32
N LYS A 238 -18.68 -16.25 -20.28
CA LYS A 238 -17.40 -15.99 -19.63
C LYS A 238 -17.55 -15.45 -18.21
N ILE A 239 -18.78 -15.18 -17.77
CA ILE A 239 -19.05 -14.63 -16.44
C ILE A 239 -19.54 -15.76 -15.54
N PHE A 240 -18.89 -15.89 -14.39
CA PHE A 240 -19.19 -16.90 -13.40
C PHE A 240 -19.56 -16.25 -12.07
N CYS A 241 -20.34 -16.95 -11.26
CA CYS A 241 -20.77 -16.53 -9.94
C CYS A 241 -20.43 -17.59 -8.89
N SER A 242 -20.05 -17.14 -7.70
CA SER A 242 -19.80 -18.02 -6.56
C SER A 242 -21.10 -18.51 -5.92
N PRO A 243 -21.07 -19.61 -5.13
CA PRO A 243 -22.24 -20.10 -4.42
C PRO A 243 -22.75 -19.09 -3.39
N ASN A 244 -21.84 -18.33 -2.77
CA ASN A 244 -22.19 -17.26 -1.82
C ASN A 244 -22.99 -16.17 -2.52
N PHE A 245 -22.53 -15.68 -3.68
CA PHE A 245 -23.31 -14.72 -4.48
C PHE A 245 -24.70 -15.26 -4.82
N CYS A 246 -24.77 -16.53 -5.25
CA CYS A 246 -26.04 -17.18 -5.56
C CYS A 246 -27.00 -17.25 -4.35
N ASN A 247 -26.46 -17.55 -3.16
CA ASN A 247 -27.22 -17.63 -1.92
C ASN A 247 -27.71 -16.24 -1.50
N THR A 248 -26.84 -15.23 -1.50
CA THR A 248 -27.22 -13.85 -1.16
C THR A 248 -28.35 -13.32 -2.04
N ILE A 249 -28.31 -13.60 -3.35
CA ILE A 249 -29.38 -13.21 -4.27
C ILE A 249 -30.67 -14.00 -3.97
N ARG A 250 -30.60 -15.31 -3.69
CA ARG A 250 -31.78 -16.09 -3.29
C ARG A 250 -32.39 -15.60 -1.98
N ASP A 251 -31.57 -15.31 -0.98
CA ASP A 251 -32.01 -14.82 0.32
C ASP A 251 -32.67 -13.43 0.18
N SER A 252 -32.13 -12.57 -0.67
CA SER A 252 -32.75 -11.28 -1.00
C SER A 252 -34.11 -11.42 -1.70
N LEU A 253 -34.27 -12.43 -2.57
CA LEU A 253 -35.55 -12.72 -3.21
C LEU A 253 -36.61 -13.26 -2.22
N HIS A 254 -36.19 -14.04 -1.22
CA HIS A 254 -37.10 -14.57 -0.18
C HIS A 254 -37.37 -13.54 0.92
N GLY A 255 -36.42 -12.65 1.22
CA GLY A 255 -36.54 -11.59 2.22
C GLY A 255 -37.47 -10.43 1.82
N LYS A 256 -37.81 -10.29 0.52
CA LYS A 256 -38.79 -9.30 0.03
C LYS A 256 -40.24 -9.60 0.43
N SER A 257 -40.54 -10.71 1.11
CA SER A 257 -41.90 -11.01 1.59
C SER A 257 -42.23 -10.44 2.98
N ILE A 258 -41.27 -9.85 3.72
CA ILE A 258 -41.48 -9.43 5.12
C ILE A 258 -41.72 -7.91 5.26
N TYR A 259 -41.50 -7.11 4.21
CA TYR A 259 -41.78 -5.67 4.20
C TYR A 259 -42.89 -5.29 3.21
N ASN A 260 -44.04 -5.96 3.32
CA ASN A 260 -45.32 -5.47 2.83
C ASN A 260 -46.39 -5.66 3.92
N MET A 261 -46.36 -4.77 4.92
CA MET A 261 -47.52 -4.33 5.69
C MET A 261 -47.29 -2.89 6.12
#